data_AF-A0AAF0MLE2-F1
#
_entry.id   AF-A0AAF0MLE2-F1
#
_cell.length_a   1.000
_cell.length_b   1.000
_cell.length_c   1.000
_cell.angle_alpha   90.00
_cell.angle_beta   90.00
_cell.angle_gamma   90.00
#
_symmetry.space_group_name_H-M   'P 1'
#
loop_
_entity.id
_entity.type
_entity.pdbx_description
1 polymer ?
#
loop_
_entity_poly.entity_id
_entity_poly.type
_entity_poly.pdbx_seq_one_letter_code
_entity_poly.pdbx_strand_id
1 'polypeptide(L)' 'MRPEDAKQILSLFPEDGKTSAVSLGQALYPDKSEYQQRTQAFAKLLMLEKMGYVEKLGIEGGMRMWGMKG' A
#
# COMPACT_ATOMS: atom_id res chain seq x y z
N MET A 1 9.94 6.15 7.40
CA MET A 1 8.52 6.25 7.82
C MET A 1 8.48 5.98 9.32
N ARG A 2 7.62 6.66 10.09
CA ARG A 2 7.48 6.38 11.52
C ARG A 2 6.52 5.19 11.74
N PRO A 3 6.64 4.42 12.83
CA PRO A 3 5.72 3.31 13.10
C PRO A 3 4.24 3.70 13.18
N GLU A 4 3.94 4.92 13.64
CA GLU A 4 2.56 5.44 13.68
C GLU A 4 1.98 5.63 12.27
N ASP A 5 2.76 6.22 11.35
CA ASP A 5 2.36 6.38 9.95
C ASP A 5 2.11 4.99 9.31
N ALA A 6 2.94 3.99 9.66
CA ALA A 6 2.76 2.62 9.17
C ALA A 6 1.45 2.01 9.66
N LYS A 7 1.11 2.13 10.96
CA LYS A 7 -0.17 1.64 11.50
C LYS A 7 -1.37 2.28 10.81
N GLN A 8 -1.32 3.60 10.58
CA GLN A 8 -2.40 4.30 9.87
C GLN A 8 -2.55 3.77 8.43
N ILE A 9 -1.46 3.60 7.69
CA ILE A 9 -1.51 3.06 6.32
C ILE A 9 -2.02 1.62 6.30
N LEU A 10 -1.56 0.77 7.23
CA LEU A 10 -2.01 -0.63 7.32
C LEU A 10 -3.49 -0.74 7.68
N SER A 11 -4.06 0.20 8.44
CA SER A 11 -5.50 0.23 8.73
C SER A 11 -6.38 0.53 7.50
N LEU A 12 -5.77 0.96 6.38
CA LEU A 12 -6.47 1.15 5.10
C LEU A 12 -6.43 -0.11 4.23
N PHE A 13 -5.78 -1.19 4.67
CA PHE A 13 -5.81 -2.45 3.95
C PHE A 13 -7.21 -3.09 4.11
N PRO A 14 -7.73 -3.74 3.04
CA PRO A 14 -8.92 -4.56 3.13
C PRO A 14 -8.80 -5.67 4.19
N GLU A 15 -9.92 -6.29 4.56
CA GLU A 15 -9.99 -7.34 5.58
C GLU A 15 -9.12 -8.57 5.27
N ASP A 16 -8.86 -8.85 3.99
CA ASP A 16 -7.98 -9.94 3.56
C ASP A 16 -6.49 -9.62 3.74
N GLY A 17 -6.16 -8.40 4.19
CA GLY A 17 -4.82 -7.94 4.46
C GLY A 17 -4.00 -7.67 3.19
N LYS A 18 -4.62 -7.54 2.02
CA LYS A 18 -3.93 -7.36 0.73
C LYS A 18 -4.29 -6.05 0.06
N THR A 19 -3.31 -5.36 -0.53
CA THR A 19 -3.58 -4.14 -1.29
C THR A 19 -2.71 -4.01 -2.52
N SER A 20 -3.14 -3.15 -3.44
CA SER A 20 -2.35 -2.68 -4.58
C SER A 20 -1.99 -1.21 -4.39
N ALA A 21 -1.01 -0.72 -5.15
CA ALA A 21 -0.71 0.72 -5.17
C ALA A 21 -1.88 1.55 -5.72
N VAL A 22 -2.78 0.96 -6.51
CA VAL A 22 -3.98 1.63 -7.02
C VAL A 22 -4.98 1.83 -5.90
N SER A 23 -5.39 0.74 -5.26
CA SER A 23 -6.38 0.74 -4.18
C SER A 23 -5.93 1.59 -3.00
N LEU A 24 -4.66 1.42 -2.57
CA LEU A 24 -4.11 2.22 -1.48
C LEU A 24 -3.97 3.71 -1.87
N GLY A 25 -3.63 4.00 -3.13
CA GLY A 25 -3.52 5.37 -3.63
C GLY A 25 -4.84 6.12 -3.61
N GLN A 26 -5.92 5.47 -4.00
CA GLN A 26 -7.27 6.03 -3.93
C GLN A 26 -7.68 6.36 -2.48
N ALA A 27 -7.33 5.49 -1.53
CA ALA A 27 -7.63 5.70 -0.11
C ALA A 27 -6.77 6.80 0.53
N LEU A 28 -5.46 6.84 0.24
CA LEU A 28 -4.53 7.79 0.87
C LEU A 28 -4.58 9.20 0.27
N TYR A 29 -4.90 9.31 -1.02
CA TYR A 29 -4.70 10.53 -1.79
C TYR A 29 -5.91 10.85 -2.68
N PRO A 30 -7.16 10.86 -2.15
CA PRO A 30 -8.38 10.99 -2.95
C PRO A 30 -8.39 12.26 -3.82
N ASP A 31 -7.76 13.33 -3.35
CA ASP A 31 -7.71 14.63 -4.05
C ASP A 31 -6.55 14.76 -5.08
N LYS A 32 -5.77 13.71 -5.31
CA LYS A 32 -4.64 13.71 -6.26
C LYS A 32 -5.02 13.05 -7.57
N SER A 33 -4.26 13.33 -8.65
CA SER A 33 -4.46 12.61 -9.92
C SER A 33 -4.14 11.12 -9.75
N GLU A 34 -4.75 10.25 -10.56
CA GLU A 34 -4.53 8.80 -10.49
C GLU A 34 -3.03 8.41 -10.60
N TYR A 35 -2.28 9.15 -11.41
CA TYR A 35 -0.83 8.96 -11.51
C TYR A 35 -0.12 9.28 -10.19
N GLN A 36 -0.46 10.41 -9.57
CA GLN A 36 0.11 10.83 -8.28
C GLN A 36 -0.30 9.89 -7.15
N GLN A 37 -1.57 9.48 -7.08
CA GLN A 37 -2.10 8.50 -6.14
C GLN A 37 -1.27 7.21 -6.17
N ARG A 38 -1.18 6.59 -7.36
CA ARG A 38 -0.45 5.34 -7.56
C ARG A 38 1.03 5.47 -7.22
N THR A 39 1.70 6.51 -7.70
CA THR A 39 3.15 6.69 -7.52
C THR A 39 3.49 6.91 -6.04
N GLN A 40 2.70 7.72 -5.33
CA GLN A 40 2.93 7.97 -3.91
C GLN A 40 2.59 6.74 -3.05
N ALA A 41 1.48 6.05 -3.31
CA ALA A 41 1.14 4.82 -2.60
C ALA A 41 2.15 3.70 -2.84
N PHE A 42 2.63 3.56 -4.07
CA PHE A 42 3.72 2.62 -4.39
C PHE A 42 4.97 2.92 -3.56
N ALA A 43 5.37 4.19 -3.43
CA ALA A 43 6.49 4.59 -2.59
C ALA A 43 6.26 4.23 -1.10
N LYS A 44 5.03 4.39 -0.59
CA LYS A 44 4.67 3.98 0.78
C LYS A 44 4.75 2.46 0.97
N LEU A 45 4.26 1.67 0.01
CA LEU A 45 4.31 0.21 0.04
C LEU A 45 5.75 -0.31 0.04
N LEU A 46 6.64 0.29 -0.77
CA LEU A 46 8.06 -0.05 -0.74
C LEU A 46 8.72 0.26 0.61
N MET A 47 8.34 1.36 1.26
CA MET A 47 8.84 1.67 2.61
C MET A 47 8.33 0.67 3.64
N LEU A 48 7.04 0.31 3.61
CA LEU A 48 6.46 -0.69 4.50
C LEU A 48 7.12 -2.07 4.30
N GLU A 49 7.37 -2.45 3.05
CA GLU A 49 8.07 -3.68 2.69
C GLU A 49 9.48 -3.69 3.29
N LYS A 50 10.24 -2.60 3.10
CA LYS A 50 11.58 -2.45 3.66
C LYS A 50 11.60 -2.50 5.19
N MET A 51 10.54 -2.02 5.84
CA MET A 51 10.38 -2.06 7.30
C MET A 51 9.83 -3.40 7.80
N GLY A 52 9.50 -4.32 6.90
CA GLY A 52 9.01 -5.66 7.26
C GLY A 52 7.53 -5.73 7.65
N TYR A 53 6.74 -4.68 7.42
CA TYR A 53 5.30 -4.69 7.73
C TYR A 53 4.45 -5.37 6.66
N VAL A 54 4.94 -5.41 5.42
CA VAL A 54 4.26 -6.05 4.29
C VAL A 54 5.25 -6.82 3.44
N GLU A 55 4.75 -7.71 2.60
CA GLU A 55 5.53 -8.43 1.59
C GLU A 55 4.86 -8.41 0.22
N LYS A 56 5.63 -8.59 -0.85
CA LYS A 56 5.08 -8.71 -2.21
C LYS A 56 4.44 -10.09 -2.38
N LEU A 57 3.19 -10.11 -2.84
CA LEU A 57 2.45 -11.36 -3.09
C LEU A 57 2.49 -11.80 -4.56
N GLY A 58 2.84 -10.90 -5.47
CA GLY A 58 2.88 -11.18 -6.91
C GLY A 58 2.07 -10.17 -7.72
N ILE A 59 1.46 -10.65 -8.82
CA ILE A 59 0.64 -9.84 -9.73
C ILE A 59 -0.75 -10.47 -9.83
N GLU A 60 -1.79 -9.70 -9.55
CA GLU A 60 -3.20 -10.07 -9.75
C GLU A 60 -3.89 -8.99 -10.60
N GLY A 61 -4.61 -9.39 -11.66
CA GLY A 61 -5.29 -8.44 -12.55
C GLY A 61 -4.37 -7.39 -13.19
N GLY A 62 -3.09 -7.72 -13.40
CA GLY A 62 -2.08 -6.78 -13.93
C GLY A 62 -1.51 -5.79 -12.90
N MET A 63 -1.93 -5.89 -11.63
CA MET A 63 -1.46 -5.03 -10.54
C MET A 63 -0.55 -5.81 -9.60
N ARG A 64 0.54 -5.18 -9.16
CA ARG A 64 1.37 -5.72 -8.10
C ARG A 64 0.63 -5.65 -6.77
N MET A 65 0.66 -6.74 -6.02
CA MET A 65 -0.02 -6.89 -4.74
C MET A 65 0.97 -6.97 -3.59
N TRP A 66 0.58 -6.41 -2.44
CA TRP A 66 1.28 -6.54 -1.16
C TRP A 66 0.33 -7.08 -0.09
N GLY A 67 0.85 -7.91 0.81
CA GLY A 67 0.12 -8.46 1.95
C GLY A 67 0.76 -8.08 3.28
N MET A 68 -0.03 -7.94 4.34
CA MET A 68 0.47 -7.70 5.70
C MET A 68 1.30 -8.89 6.22
N LYS A 69 2.44 -8.60 6.84
CA LYS A 69 3.30 -9.60 7.48
C LYS A 69 2.94 -9.72 8.97
N GLY A 70 2.70 -10.94 9.43
CA GLY A 70 2.41 -11.28 10.84
C GLY A 70 3.65 -11.24 11.74
#